data_AF-A0A6N4T7T2-F1
#
_entry.id   AF-A0A6N4T7T2-F1
#
_cell.length_a   1.000
_cell.length_b   1.000
_cell.length_c   1.000
_cell.angle_alpha   90.00
_cell.angle_beta   90.00
_cell.angle_gamma   90.00
#
_symmetry.space_group_name_H-M   'P 1'
#
loop_
_entity.id
_entity.type
_entity.pdbx_description
1 polymer ?
#
loop_
_entity_poly.entity_id
_entity_poly.type
_entity_poly.pdbx_seq_one_letter_code
_entity_poly.pdbx_strand_id
1 'polypeptide(L)'
;MKTQTINADPSARWLLLVLSLPTNSATGRMRIWRNLKALGCGSLRDGAYLLPFGEVQQQALQDLSEETLREGGSAWLLHVWAQTEDENLAFQALFDRSGEYATWLQTLADARPGLGNLKQQEITKLLRKMRREYEAFKSIDYFPGDGGNTVEAAWMDFMLAAESLLSVGEPHAVQTAIKTLAIDDYQGRSWATRQHLWVDRVACAWLIRRFIDRQARFVWLESVKDCPPGALGFDFDGAAFTHVGDRVSFEVLLASFDLEADRGLQRLGAMVHVLDIGNGYVPEASGFEAMLAGTRQNARDDDDLLDKISVVLDALYQHFSVVQPSTT
;
A
#
# COMPACT_ATOMS: atom_id res chain seq x y z
N MET A 1 -56.57 -6.06 -4.62
CA MET A 1 -55.15 -6.35 -4.91
C MET A 1 -54.33 -5.17 -4.42
N LYS A 2 -53.61 -5.31 -3.31
CA LYS A 2 -52.70 -4.26 -2.81
C LYS A 2 -51.43 -4.34 -3.65
N THR A 3 -51.17 -3.31 -4.44
CA THR A 3 -49.88 -3.10 -5.10
C THR A 3 -48.85 -2.88 -4.00
N GLN A 4 -48.04 -3.91 -3.75
CA GLN A 4 -46.93 -3.86 -2.81
C GLN A 4 -45.80 -3.14 -3.56
N THR A 5 -45.59 -1.86 -3.23
CA THR A 5 -44.44 -1.10 -3.70
C THR A 5 -43.21 -1.76 -3.10
N ILE A 6 -42.48 -2.50 -3.93
CA ILE A 6 -41.20 -3.12 -3.57
C ILE A 6 -40.24 -1.95 -3.34
N ASN A 7 -39.97 -1.62 -2.07
CA ASN A 7 -38.81 -0.81 -1.72
C ASN A 7 -37.58 -1.66 -2.07
N ALA A 8 -37.11 -1.54 -3.31
CA ALA A 8 -35.95 -2.27 -3.79
C ALA A 8 -34.70 -1.76 -3.08
N ASP A 9 -34.12 -2.59 -2.23
CA ASP A 9 -32.77 -2.39 -1.73
C ASP A 9 -31.81 -2.25 -2.93
N PRO A 10 -30.99 -1.19 -3.01
CA PRO A 10 -29.97 -1.04 -4.05
C PRO A 10 -29.08 -2.27 -4.22
N SER A 11 -28.87 -3.04 -3.14
CA SER A 11 -28.08 -4.28 -3.13
C SER A 11 -28.74 -5.48 -3.81
N ALA A 12 -30.04 -5.40 -4.12
CA ALA A 12 -30.80 -6.47 -4.77
C ALA A 12 -30.92 -6.30 -6.30
N ARG A 13 -30.23 -5.31 -6.89
CA ARG A 13 -30.28 -5.02 -8.33
C ARG A 13 -29.09 -5.64 -9.06
N TRP A 14 -29.41 -6.32 -10.16
CA TRP A 14 -28.44 -7.07 -10.96
C TRP A 14 -28.58 -6.73 -12.46
N LEU A 15 -27.51 -6.96 -13.19
CA LEU A 15 -27.45 -6.93 -14.65
C LEU A 15 -27.43 -8.36 -15.15
N LEU A 16 -28.37 -8.72 -16.01
CA LEU A 16 -28.44 -10.03 -16.66
C LEU A 16 -28.18 -9.85 -18.15
N LEU A 17 -27.09 -10.44 -18.63
CA LEU A 17 -26.80 -10.56 -20.06
C LEU A 17 -27.15 -11.96 -20.53
N VAL A 18 -28.19 -12.06 -21.37
CA VAL A 18 -28.53 -13.28 -22.10
C VAL A 18 -27.98 -13.17 -23.51
N LEU A 19 -27.14 -14.09 -23.94
CA LEU A 19 -26.58 -14.09 -25.28
C LEU A 19 -26.50 -15.47 -25.91
N SER A 20 -26.52 -15.50 -27.23
CA SER A 20 -26.32 -16.69 -28.05
C SER A 20 -25.53 -16.33 -29.30
N LEU A 21 -24.57 -17.17 -29.67
CA LEU A 21 -23.69 -16.98 -30.81
C LEU A 21 -23.80 -18.15 -31.80
N PRO A 22 -23.71 -17.88 -33.11
CA PRO A 22 -23.68 -18.93 -34.13
C PRO A 22 -22.52 -19.91 -33.92
N THR A 23 -22.74 -21.18 -34.28
CA THR A 23 -21.72 -22.23 -34.15
C THR A 23 -20.52 -22.04 -35.09
N ASN A 24 -20.67 -21.27 -36.16
CA ASN A 24 -19.61 -20.94 -37.12
C ASN A 24 -18.72 -19.75 -36.70
N SER A 25 -19.05 -19.00 -35.64
CA SER A 25 -18.18 -17.92 -35.11
C SER A 25 -17.33 -18.41 -33.92
N ALA A 26 -16.40 -19.33 -34.17
CA ALA A 26 -15.53 -19.87 -33.11
C ALA A 26 -14.64 -18.79 -32.46
N THR A 27 -14.08 -17.90 -33.28
CA THR A 27 -13.22 -16.79 -32.79
C THR A 27 -14.03 -15.75 -32.00
N GLY A 28 -15.20 -15.35 -32.50
CA GLY A 28 -16.09 -14.42 -31.80
C GLY A 28 -16.56 -14.96 -30.46
N ARG A 29 -16.96 -16.24 -30.42
CA ARG A 29 -17.31 -16.95 -29.17
C ARG A 29 -16.19 -16.94 -28.14
N MET A 30 -14.97 -17.27 -28.54
CA MET A 30 -13.83 -17.27 -27.63
C MET A 30 -13.51 -15.87 -27.10
N ARG A 31 -13.64 -14.83 -27.95
CA ARG A 31 -13.39 -13.44 -27.54
C ARG A 31 -14.43 -12.96 -26.53
N ILE A 32 -15.72 -13.15 -26.82
CA ILE A 32 -16.82 -12.79 -25.92
C ILE A 32 -16.72 -13.56 -24.60
N TRP A 33 -16.44 -14.87 -24.66
CA TRP A 33 -16.25 -15.69 -23.46
C TRP A 33 -15.09 -15.20 -22.58
N ARG A 34 -13.95 -14.83 -23.19
CA ARG A 34 -12.81 -14.26 -22.45
C ARG A 34 -13.18 -12.93 -21.78
N ASN A 35 -13.95 -12.08 -22.45
CA ASN A 35 -14.38 -10.81 -21.88
C ASN A 35 -15.36 -11.00 -20.72
N LEU A 36 -16.33 -11.91 -20.84
CA LEU A 36 -17.23 -12.27 -19.74
C LEU A 36 -16.45 -12.77 -18.51
N LYS A 37 -15.43 -13.62 -18.75
CA LYS A 37 -14.55 -14.09 -17.69
C LYS A 37 -13.71 -12.96 -17.08
N ALA A 38 -13.21 -12.05 -17.91
CA ALA A 38 -12.43 -10.89 -17.47
C ALA A 38 -13.27 -9.88 -16.66
N LEU A 39 -14.58 -9.83 -16.89
CA LEU A 39 -15.53 -9.08 -16.07
C LEU A 39 -15.95 -9.83 -14.80
N GLY A 40 -15.52 -11.08 -14.61
CA GLY A 40 -15.92 -11.87 -13.43
C GLY A 40 -17.42 -12.17 -13.36
N CYS A 41 -18.08 -12.34 -14.52
CA CYS A 41 -19.52 -12.62 -14.55
C CYS A 41 -19.86 -13.94 -13.84
N GLY A 42 -20.90 -13.93 -13.00
CA GLY A 42 -21.52 -15.14 -12.47
C GLY A 42 -22.33 -15.85 -13.56
N SER A 43 -22.22 -17.17 -13.67
CA SER A 43 -22.94 -17.95 -14.69
C SER A 43 -24.19 -18.60 -14.08
N LEU A 44 -25.38 -18.18 -14.52
CA LEU A 44 -26.63 -18.86 -14.16
C LEU A 44 -26.83 -20.14 -14.96
N ARG A 45 -26.45 -20.09 -16.25
CA ARG A 45 -26.42 -21.21 -17.20
C ARG A 45 -25.68 -20.76 -18.46
N ASP A 46 -25.46 -21.70 -19.38
CA ASP A 46 -24.91 -21.39 -20.70
C ASP A 46 -25.70 -20.26 -21.39
N GLY A 47 -24.98 -19.18 -21.74
CA GLY A 47 -25.55 -18.01 -22.39
C GLY A 47 -26.32 -17.05 -21.47
N ALA A 48 -26.29 -17.21 -20.14
CA ALA A 48 -26.91 -16.29 -19.20
C ALA A 48 -25.94 -15.93 -18.06
N TYR A 49 -25.51 -14.66 -18.07
CA TYR A 49 -24.44 -14.15 -17.22
C TYR A 49 -24.94 -12.99 -16.36
N LEU A 50 -24.54 -12.97 -15.10
CA LEU A 50 -24.96 -12.03 -14.09
C LEU A 50 -23.80 -11.15 -13.63
N LEU A 51 -24.07 -9.87 -13.38
CA LEU A 51 -23.19 -8.96 -12.64
C LEU A 51 -24.03 -8.14 -11.64
N PRO A 52 -23.47 -7.74 -10.49
CA PRO A 52 -24.11 -6.74 -9.66
C PRO A 52 -24.24 -5.42 -10.44
N PHE A 53 -25.30 -4.67 -10.16
CA PHE A 53 -25.54 -3.42 -10.86
C PHE A 53 -24.46 -2.37 -10.55
N GLY A 54 -23.90 -1.79 -11.61
CA GLY A 54 -23.05 -0.61 -11.57
C GLY A 54 -22.88 -0.05 -12.98
N GLU A 55 -22.63 1.26 -13.10
CA GLU A 55 -22.62 1.95 -14.40
C GLU A 55 -21.51 1.43 -15.32
N VAL A 56 -20.34 1.13 -14.76
CA VAL A 56 -19.19 0.58 -15.50
C VAL A 56 -19.49 -0.82 -16.01
N GLN A 57 -20.08 -1.67 -15.16
CA GLN A 57 -20.49 -3.03 -15.51
C GLN A 57 -21.58 -3.02 -16.58
N GLN A 58 -22.54 -2.11 -16.46
CA GLN A 58 -23.61 -1.94 -17.45
C GLN A 58 -23.04 -1.57 -18.81
N GLN A 59 -22.14 -0.59 -18.88
CA GLN A 59 -21.50 -0.21 -20.14
C GLN A 59 -20.70 -1.38 -20.75
N ALA A 60 -19.92 -2.09 -19.94
CA ALA A 60 -19.15 -3.23 -20.42
C ALA A 60 -20.03 -4.36 -21.00
N LEU A 61 -21.17 -4.65 -20.36
CA LEU A 61 -22.13 -5.63 -20.89
C LEU A 61 -22.89 -5.12 -22.12
N GLN A 62 -23.11 -3.80 -22.25
CA GLN A 62 -23.65 -3.20 -23.47
C GLN A 62 -22.69 -3.39 -24.65
N ASP A 63 -21.40 -3.10 -24.45
CA ASP A 63 -20.37 -3.28 -25.48
C ASP A 63 -20.29 -4.75 -25.94
N LEU A 64 -20.40 -5.70 -25.00
CA LEU A 64 -20.45 -7.13 -25.32
C LEU A 64 -21.73 -7.56 -26.04
N SER A 65 -22.86 -6.95 -25.70
CA SER A 65 -24.13 -7.16 -26.42
C SER A 65 -23.98 -6.72 -27.88
N GLU A 66 -23.45 -5.53 -28.12
CA GLU A 66 -23.20 -5.00 -29.48
C GLU A 66 -22.18 -5.84 -30.26
N GLU A 67 -21.13 -6.31 -29.60
CA GLU A 67 -20.17 -7.24 -30.19
C GLU A 67 -20.83 -8.57 -30.57
N THR A 68 -21.68 -9.12 -29.71
CA THR A 68 -22.43 -10.35 -29.98
C THR A 68 -23.31 -10.21 -31.23
N LEU A 69 -24.01 -9.07 -31.37
CA LEU A 69 -24.85 -8.79 -32.53
C LEU A 69 -24.02 -8.67 -33.81
N ARG A 70 -22.83 -8.05 -33.76
CA ARG A 70 -21.90 -7.96 -34.91
C ARG A 70 -21.38 -9.31 -35.37
N GLU A 71 -21.20 -10.26 -34.45
CA GLU A 71 -20.84 -11.65 -34.73
C GLU A 71 -22.02 -12.51 -35.25
N GLY A 72 -23.19 -11.89 -35.50
CA GLY A 72 -24.38 -12.57 -36.00
C GLY A 72 -25.15 -13.33 -34.92
N GLY A 73 -24.86 -13.06 -33.64
CA GLY A 73 -25.57 -13.61 -32.49
C GLY A 73 -26.81 -12.82 -32.10
N SER A 74 -27.32 -13.13 -30.91
CA SER A 74 -28.39 -12.41 -30.24
C SER A 74 -27.98 -12.11 -28.81
N ALA A 75 -28.36 -10.93 -28.30
CA ALA A 75 -28.05 -10.51 -26.95
C ALA A 75 -29.17 -9.64 -26.38
N TRP A 76 -29.43 -9.80 -25.08
CA TRP A 76 -30.37 -9.00 -24.30
C TRP A 76 -29.73 -8.65 -22.96
N LEU A 77 -29.59 -7.36 -22.70
CA LEU A 77 -29.18 -6.84 -21.40
C LEU A 77 -30.42 -6.38 -20.63
N LEU A 78 -30.60 -6.94 -19.43
CA LEU A 78 -31.75 -6.71 -18.58
C LEU A 78 -31.30 -6.21 -17.21
N HIS A 79 -32.10 -5.32 -16.62
CA HIS A 79 -32.06 -5.06 -15.19
C HIS A 79 -33.00 -6.04 -14.51
N VAL A 80 -32.47 -6.80 -13.56
CA VAL A 80 -33.25 -7.77 -12.79
C VAL A 80 -33.08 -7.51 -11.30
N TRP A 81 -34.04 -7.96 -10.51
CA TRP A 81 -34.02 -7.86 -9.06
C TRP A 81 -34.20 -9.25 -8.48
N ALA A 82 -33.39 -9.55 -7.46
CA ALA A 82 -33.65 -10.72 -6.62
C ALA A 82 -35.03 -10.54 -5.97
N GLN A 83 -35.85 -11.59 -6.02
CA GLN A 83 -37.20 -11.62 -5.47
C GLN A 83 -37.19 -11.89 -3.96
N THR A 84 -36.15 -12.55 -3.46
CA THR A 84 -35.95 -12.86 -2.04
C THR A 84 -34.49 -12.64 -1.65
N GLU A 85 -34.23 -12.51 -0.36
CA GLU A 85 -32.86 -12.42 0.17
C GLU A 85 -32.06 -13.71 -0.11
N ASP A 86 -32.69 -14.88 0.02
CA ASP A 86 -32.06 -16.17 -0.30
C ASP A 86 -31.62 -16.24 -1.77
N GLU A 87 -32.42 -15.70 -2.69
CA GLU A 87 -32.04 -15.61 -4.11
C GLU A 87 -30.89 -14.62 -4.31
N ASN A 88 -30.91 -13.48 -3.61
CA ASN A 88 -29.82 -12.51 -3.65
C ASN A 88 -28.50 -13.12 -3.17
N LEU A 89 -28.53 -13.86 -2.06
CA LEU A 89 -27.37 -14.61 -1.54
C LEU A 89 -26.91 -15.70 -2.50
N ALA A 90 -27.84 -16.41 -3.16
CA ALA A 90 -27.49 -17.40 -4.17
C ALA A 90 -26.79 -16.77 -5.39
N PHE A 91 -27.19 -15.56 -5.80
CA PHE A 91 -26.50 -14.81 -6.85
C PHE A 91 -25.11 -14.34 -6.40
N GLN A 92 -24.98 -13.82 -5.17
CA GLN A 92 -23.68 -13.43 -4.60
C GLN A 92 -22.72 -14.63 -4.51
N ALA A 93 -23.22 -15.82 -4.18
CA ALA A 93 -22.41 -17.04 -4.10
C ALA A 93 -21.76 -17.45 -5.45
N LEU A 94 -22.28 -16.98 -6.59
CA LEU A 94 -21.64 -17.18 -7.91
C LEU A 94 -20.32 -16.41 -8.06
N PHE A 95 -20.03 -15.49 -7.14
CA PHE A 95 -18.83 -14.66 -7.09
C PHE A 95 -17.89 -15.07 -5.94
N ASP A 96 -18.07 -16.26 -5.36
CA ASP A 96 -17.13 -16.77 -4.35
C ASP A 96 -15.74 -16.99 -4.96
N ARG A 97 -14.77 -16.27 -4.41
CA ARG A 97 -13.35 -16.28 -4.80
C ARG A 97 -12.45 -16.88 -3.72
N SER A 98 -13.01 -17.48 -2.67
CA SER A 98 -12.27 -18.02 -1.52
C SER A 98 -11.11 -18.93 -1.92
N GLY A 99 -11.30 -19.79 -2.92
CA GLY A 99 -10.23 -20.67 -3.44
C GLY A 99 -9.11 -19.93 -4.18
N GLU A 100 -9.45 -18.89 -4.95
CA GLU A 100 -8.48 -18.03 -5.62
C GLU A 100 -7.66 -17.24 -4.58
N TYR A 101 -8.34 -16.68 -3.58
CA TYR A 101 -7.71 -15.99 -2.45
C TYR A 101 -6.75 -16.89 -1.69
N ALA A 102 -7.17 -18.10 -1.32
CA ALA A 102 -6.33 -19.05 -0.61
C ALA A 102 -5.04 -19.39 -1.40
N THR A 103 -5.19 -19.61 -2.71
CA THR A 103 -4.05 -19.93 -3.58
C THR A 103 -3.06 -18.76 -3.68
N TRP A 104 -3.57 -17.54 -3.81
CA TRP A 104 -2.72 -16.36 -3.93
C TRP A 104 -2.08 -15.96 -2.60
N LEU A 105 -2.80 -16.07 -1.49
CA LEU A 105 -2.27 -15.91 -0.14
C LEU A 105 -1.11 -16.89 0.11
N GLN A 106 -1.26 -18.16 -0.29
CA GLN A 106 -0.17 -19.13 -0.20
C GLN A 106 1.04 -18.70 -1.05
N THR A 107 0.79 -18.21 -2.27
CA THR A 107 1.86 -17.71 -3.14
C THR A 107 2.64 -16.55 -2.52
N LEU A 108 1.94 -15.60 -1.88
CA LEU A 108 2.58 -14.51 -1.13
C LEU A 108 3.36 -15.03 0.07
N ALA A 109 2.77 -15.93 0.85
CA ALA A 109 3.39 -16.52 2.04
C ALA A 109 4.67 -17.29 1.70
N ASP A 110 4.69 -18.03 0.58
CA ASP A 110 5.87 -18.76 0.11
C ASP A 110 6.98 -17.83 -0.40
N ALA A 111 6.60 -16.72 -1.04
CA ALA A 111 7.56 -15.75 -1.58
C ALA A 111 8.18 -14.86 -0.50
N ARG A 112 7.43 -14.55 0.56
CA ARG A 112 7.78 -13.55 1.58
C ARG A 112 9.12 -13.81 2.28
N PRO A 113 9.46 -15.03 2.76
CA PRO A 113 10.75 -15.30 3.41
C PRO A 113 11.95 -15.21 2.46
N GLY A 114 11.74 -15.44 1.17
CA GLY A 114 12.79 -15.42 0.16
C GLY A 114 13.21 -14.01 -0.28
N LEU A 115 12.42 -12.98 0.03
CA LEU A 115 12.64 -11.61 -0.46
C LEU A 115 14.04 -11.07 -0.15
N GLY A 116 14.55 -11.29 1.06
CA GLY A 116 15.88 -10.79 1.48
C GLY A 116 17.06 -11.41 0.74
N ASN A 117 16.86 -12.56 0.09
CA ASN A 117 17.91 -13.25 -0.68
C ASN A 117 17.93 -12.84 -2.16
N LEU A 118 16.94 -12.07 -2.62
CA LEU A 118 16.80 -11.67 -4.02
C LEU A 118 17.58 -10.39 -4.31
N LYS A 119 18.05 -10.24 -5.55
CA LYS A 119 18.58 -8.96 -6.01
C LYS A 119 17.43 -7.96 -6.20
N GLN A 120 17.72 -6.67 -6.10
CA GLN A 120 16.73 -5.59 -6.27
C GLN A 120 15.90 -5.70 -7.55
N GLN A 121 16.53 -6.06 -8.68
CA GLN A 121 15.82 -6.23 -9.95
C GLN A 121 14.79 -7.37 -9.88
N GLU A 122 15.10 -8.43 -9.14
CA GLU A 122 14.23 -9.59 -8.94
C GLU A 122 13.09 -9.24 -7.99
N ILE A 123 13.36 -8.50 -6.90
CA ILE A 123 12.34 -7.98 -5.99
C ILE A 123 11.38 -7.06 -6.74
N THR A 124 11.89 -6.11 -7.53
CA THR A 124 11.07 -5.19 -8.34
C THR A 124 10.19 -5.96 -9.34
N LYS A 125 10.74 -6.99 -10.00
CA LYS A 125 10.00 -7.82 -10.94
C LYS A 125 8.90 -8.63 -10.23
N LEU A 126 9.20 -9.18 -9.06
CA LEU A 126 8.25 -9.93 -8.24
C LEU A 126 7.13 -9.02 -7.74
N LEU A 127 7.46 -7.84 -7.23
CA LEU A 127 6.47 -6.85 -6.77
C LEU A 127 5.54 -6.42 -7.91
N ARG A 128 6.07 -6.15 -9.11
CA ARG A 128 5.26 -5.86 -10.31
C ARG A 128 4.37 -7.03 -10.74
N LYS A 129 4.82 -8.28 -10.55
CA LYS A 129 4.00 -9.46 -10.83
C LYS A 129 2.84 -9.54 -9.84
N MET A 130 3.12 -9.51 -8.54
CA MET A 130 2.14 -9.63 -7.48
C MET A 130 1.12 -8.48 -7.51
N ARG A 131 1.56 -7.25 -7.79
CA ARG A 131 0.65 -6.10 -7.96
C ARG A 131 -0.39 -6.33 -9.07
N ARG A 132 0.05 -6.83 -10.24
CA ARG A 132 -0.87 -7.12 -11.35
C ARG A 132 -1.86 -8.21 -11.01
N GLU A 133 -1.45 -9.22 -10.24
CA GLU A 133 -2.35 -10.29 -9.80
C GLU A 133 -3.36 -9.76 -8.77
N TYR A 134 -2.93 -8.95 -7.81
CA TYR A 134 -3.80 -8.26 -6.85
C TYR A 134 -4.83 -7.36 -7.54
N GLU A 135 -4.38 -6.51 -8.47
CA GLU A 135 -5.26 -5.61 -9.24
C GLU A 135 -6.28 -6.40 -10.07
N ALA A 136 -5.88 -7.56 -10.61
CA ALA A 136 -6.78 -8.45 -11.32
C ALA A 136 -7.89 -8.96 -10.38
N PHE A 137 -7.59 -9.43 -9.16
CA PHE A 137 -8.62 -9.81 -8.19
C PHE A 137 -9.55 -8.64 -7.86
N LYS A 138 -8.98 -7.50 -7.47
CA LYS A 138 -9.72 -6.32 -7.03
C LYS A 138 -10.68 -5.80 -8.09
N SER A 139 -10.33 -5.91 -9.37
CA SER A 139 -11.16 -5.44 -10.49
C SER A 139 -12.49 -6.20 -10.66
N ILE A 140 -12.58 -7.41 -10.13
CA ILE A 140 -13.72 -8.32 -10.30
C ILE A 140 -14.22 -8.89 -8.95
N ASP A 141 -13.75 -8.30 -7.85
CA ASP A 141 -14.18 -8.63 -6.50
C ASP A 141 -15.32 -7.70 -6.08
N TYR A 142 -16.54 -8.12 -6.42
CA TYR A 142 -17.74 -7.34 -6.13
C TYR A 142 -18.24 -7.52 -4.68
N PHE A 143 -17.79 -8.59 -4.02
CA PHE A 143 -18.24 -8.98 -2.68
C PHE A 143 -17.04 -9.49 -1.85
N PRO A 144 -16.08 -8.61 -1.47
CA PRO A 144 -14.81 -9.01 -0.88
C PRO A 144 -14.95 -9.85 0.39
N GLY A 145 -15.93 -9.54 1.25
CA GLY A 145 -16.08 -10.16 2.56
C GLY A 145 -14.78 -10.13 3.39
N ASP A 146 -14.64 -11.07 4.32
CA ASP A 146 -13.42 -11.18 5.14
C ASP A 146 -12.21 -11.70 4.35
N GLY A 147 -12.47 -12.49 3.30
CA GLY A 147 -11.44 -13.06 2.43
C GLY A 147 -10.68 -11.98 1.67
N GLY A 148 -11.40 -11.05 1.03
CA GLY A 148 -10.82 -9.90 0.32
C GLY A 148 -10.02 -8.99 1.25
N ASN A 149 -10.53 -8.73 2.46
CA ASN A 149 -9.81 -7.95 3.48
C ASN A 149 -8.49 -8.62 3.88
N THR A 150 -8.50 -9.95 4.04
CA THR A 150 -7.29 -10.73 4.36
C THR A 150 -6.26 -10.68 3.23
N VAL A 151 -6.72 -10.76 1.98
CA VAL A 151 -5.88 -10.63 0.78
C VAL A 151 -5.25 -9.24 0.69
N GLU A 152 -6.03 -8.17 0.93
CA GLU A 152 -5.54 -6.79 0.93
C GLU A 152 -4.48 -6.57 2.02
N ALA A 153 -4.73 -7.04 3.24
CA ALA A 153 -3.76 -6.95 4.33
C ALA A 153 -2.45 -7.69 4.03
N ALA A 154 -2.53 -8.92 3.52
CA ALA A 154 -1.35 -9.71 3.16
C ALA A 154 -0.57 -9.09 1.99
N TRP A 155 -1.27 -8.50 1.02
CA TRP A 155 -0.65 -7.77 -0.08
C TRP A 155 0.09 -6.53 0.41
N MET A 156 -0.52 -5.76 1.32
CA MET A 156 0.12 -4.59 1.92
C MET A 156 1.39 -4.97 2.68
N ASP A 157 1.37 -6.00 3.52
CA ASP A 157 2.56 -6.51 4.23
C ASP A 157 3.68 -6.90 3.24
N PHE A 158 3.34 -7.67 2.20
CA PHE A 158 4.31 -8.10 1.21
C PHE A 158 4.93 -6.93 0.45
N MET A 159 4.11 -5.96 0.03
CA MET A 159 4.54 -4.76 -0.66
C MET A 159 5.50 -3.94 0.20
N LEU A 160 5.12 -3.70 1.47
CA LEU A 160 5.93 -2.95 2.43
C LEU A 160 7.31 -3.60 2.63
N ALA A 161 7.33 -4.91 2.83
CA ALA A 161 8.58 -5.64 3.00
C ALA A 161 9.50 -5.59 1.77
N ALA A 162 8.91 -5.69 0.58
CA ALA A 162 9.67 -5.56 -0.66
C ALA A 162 10.21 -4.13 -0.84
N GLU A 163 9.43 -3.11 -0.50
CA GLU A 163 9.84 -1.70 -0.60
C GLU A 163 10.96 -1.35 0.39
N SER A 164 10.91 -1.87 1.62
CA SER A 164 12.01 -1.76 2.59
C SER A 164 13.31 -2.36 2.03
N LEU A 165 13.27 -3.55 1.43
CA LEU A 165 14.48 -4.15 0.83
C LEU A 165 14.98 -3.42 -0.43
N LEU A 166 14.09 -2.70 -1.12
CA LEU A 166 14.44 -1.85 -2.26
C LEU A 166 14.95 -0.46 -1.83
N SER A 167 14.84 -0.10 -0.56
CA SER A 167 15.46 1.08 0.07
C SER A 167 16.97 0.85 0.31
N VAL A 168 17.73 0.71 -0.77
CA VAL A 168 19.12 0.22 -0.77
C VAL A 168 20.09 1.20 -0.12
N GLY A 169 20.84 0.73 0.87
CA GLY A 169 21.94 1.47 1.53
C GLY A 169 21.65 1.87 2.96
N GLU A 170 20.66 1.24 3.62
CA GLU A 170 20.48 1.38 5.06
C GLU A 170 21.79 1.04 5.76
N PRO A 171 22.27 1.93 6.64
CA PRO A 171 23.61 1.84 7.15
C PRO A 171 23.82 0.59 7.99
N HIS A 172 25.01 0.01 7.86
CA HIS A 172 25.47 -0.98 8.81
C HIS A 172 25.86 -0.28 10.11
N ALA A 173 25.34 -0.80 11.22
CA ALA A 173 25.69 -0.28 12.53
C ALA A 173 27.21 -0.28 12.74
N VAL A 174 27.77 0.90 13.02
CA VAL A 174 29.18 1.03 13.41
C VAL A 174 29.31 0.90 14.92
N GLN A 175 30.36 0.23 15.39
CA GLN A 175 30.65 0.09 16.82
C GLN A 175 31.54 1.25 17.27
N THR A 176 30.94 2.42 17.50
CA THR A 176 31.65 3.63 17.96
C THR A 176 30.87 4.32 19.07
N ALA A 177 31.55 5.12 19.90
CA ALA A 177 30.86 5.93 20.90
C ALA A 177 30.15 7.11 20.22
N ILE A 178 28.88 7.33 20.55
CA ILE A 178 28.12 8.49 20.06
C ILE A 178 28.66 9.74 20.74
N LYS A 179 29.11 10.71 19.95
CA LYS A 179 29.64 11.98 20.44
C LYS A 179 28.49 12.96 20.70
N THR A 180 28.51 13.62 21.85
CA THR A 180 27.63 14.76 22.16
C THR A 180 28.12 16.03 21.46
N LEU A 181 27.20 16.79 20.88
CA LEU A 181 27.38 17.94 20.02
C LEU A 181 26.48 19.10 20.48
N ALA A 182 26.93 20.33 20.30
CA ALA A 182 26.13 21.51 20.63
C ALA A 182 25.24 21.92 19.45
N ILE A 183 23.94 22.06 19.67
CA ILE A 183 22.95 22.45 18.64
C ILE A 183 23.33 23.78 17.96
N ASP A 184 23.90 24.73 18.70
CA ASP A 184 24.27 26.05 18.19
C ASP A 184 25.34 25.98 17.09
N ASP A 185 26.19 24.95 17.09
CA ASP A 185 27.25 24.77 16.09
C ASP A 185 26.72 24.22 14.75
N TYR A 186 25.45 23.79 14.72
CA TYR A 186 24.85 23.05 13.60
C TYR A 186 23.74 23.83 12.89
N GLN A 187 23.64 25.15 13.07
CA GLN A 187 22.66 25.97 12.35
C GLN A 187 23.07 26.29 10.90
N GLY A 188 22.10 26.32 9.99
CA GLY A 188 22.26 26.74 8.59
C GLY A 188 23.11 25.80 7.73
N ARG A 189 23.23 24.54 8.15
CA ARG A 189 24.06 23.53 7.50
C ARG A 189 23.34 22.91 6.30
N SER A 190 24.14 22.33 5.41
CA SER A 190 23.63 21.42 4.38
C SER A 190 23.66 20.00 4.92
N TRP A 191 22.54 19.30 4.85
CA TRP A 191 22.36 17.93 5.30
C TRP A 191 22.04 17.04 4.11
N ALA A 192 22.64 15.86 4.01
CA ALA A 192 22.49 15.00 2.85
C ALA A 192 22.11 13.58 3.24
N THR A 193 21.18 12.98 2.50
CA THR A 193 20.85 11.56 2.58
C THR A 193 20.36 11.07 1.22
N ARG A 194 20.12 9.77 1.08
CA ARG A 194 19.62 9.18 -0.17
C ARG A 194 18.20 9.66 -0.47
N GLN A 195 17.92 9.92 -1.74
CA GLN A 195 16.56 10.19 -2.23
C GLN A 195 15.63 8.99 -2.01
N HIS A 196 14.33 9.19 -2.18
CA HIS A 196 13.27 8.25 -1.86
C HIS A 196 13.23 7.92 -0.36
N LEU A 197 12.98 8.94 0.47
CA LEU A 197 13.03 8.88 1.95
C LEU A 197 12.14 7.80 2.56
N TRP A 198 12.75 6.78 3.16
CA TRP A 198 12.04 5.80 3.98
C TRP A 198 11.92 6.29 5.44
N VAL A 199 11.43 5.44 6.34
CA VAL A 199 11.01 5.80 7.70
C VAL A 199 12.09 6.55 8.49
N ASP A 200 13.30 6.01 8.61
CA ASP A 200 14.37 6.65 9.39
C ASP A 200 14.84 7.96 8.73
N ARG A 201 14.97 8.00 7.39
CA ARG A 201 15.40 9.22 6.67
C ARG A 201 14.43 10.37 6.81
N VAL A 202 13.13 10.12 6.63
CA VAL A 202 12.12 11.18 6.74
C VAL A 202 12.00 11.67 8.18
N ALA A 203 12.10 10.76 9.15
CA ALA A 203 12.09 11.11 10.57
C ALA A 203 13.34 11.90 10.99
N CYS A 204 14.53 11.51 10.51
CA CYS A 204 15.77 12.24 10.71
C CYS A 204 15.69 13.65 10.14
N ALA A 205 15.21 13.81 8.90
CA ALA A 205 15.08 15.12 8.27
C ALA A 205 14.09 16.02 9.01
N TRP A 206 12.97 15.47 9.50
CA TRP A 206 12.04 16.19 10.37
C TRP A 206 12.68 16.62 11.70
N LEU A 207 13.38 15.70 12.38
CA LEU A 207 14.08 15.96 13.65
C LEU A 207 15.13 17.06 13.47
N ILE A 208 15.94 16.97 12.41
CA ILE A 208 16.95 17.95 12.06
C ILE A 208 16.29 19.32 11.90
N ARG A 209 15.30 19.45 11.00
CA ARG A 209 14.65 20.73 10.69
C ARG A 209 13.99 21.37 11.91
N ARG A 210 13.48 20.56 12.84
CA ARG A 210 12.66 21.04 13.97
C ARG A 210 13.46 21.33 15.24
N PHE A 211 14.42 20.48 15.59
CA PHE A 211 15.11 20.53 16.89
C PHE A 211 16.60 20.83 16.80
N ILE A 212 17.26 20.50 15.68
CA ILE A 212 18.73 20.58 15.56
C ILE A 212 19.15 21.78 14.71
N ASP A 213 18.63 21.94 13.51
CA ASP A 213 19.01 22.99 12.56
C ASP A 213 17.75 23.60 11.93
N ARG A 214 17.32 24.75 12.47
CA ARG A 214 16.11 25.45 12.01
C ARG A 214 16.28 26.09 10.62
N GLN A 215 17.50 26.10 10.10
CA GLN A 215 17.85 26.66 8.78
C GLN A 215 18.44 25.58 7.86
N ALA A 216 18.18 24.30 8.17
CA ALA A 216 18.69 23.16 7.42
C ALA A 216 18.33 23.25 5.93
N ARG A 217 19.31 22.94 5.07
CA ARG A 217 19.10 22.68 3.64
C ARG A 217 19.36 21.22 3.37
N PHE A 218 18.39 20.52 2.79
CA PHE A 218 18.54 19.10 2.47
C PHE A 218 19.03 18.88 1.04
N VAL A 219 19.83 17.83 0.87
CA VAL A 219 20.32 17.34 -0.41
C VAL A 219 19.95 15.87 -0.52
N TRP A 220 19.05 15.55 -1.44
CA TRP A 220 18.57 14.19 -1.70
C TRP A 220 19.46 13.55 -2.78
N LEU A 221 20.29 12.60 -2.38
CA LEU A 221 21.35 12.01 -3.20
C LEU A 221 20.82 10.83 -4.02
N GLU A 222 21.09 10.80 -5.32
CA GLU A 222 20.92 9.58 -6.12
C GLU A 222 21.92 8.50 -5.72
N SER A 223 23.15 8.90 -5.40
CA SER A 223 24.22 8.04 -4.91
C SER A 223 24.99 8.73 -3.77
N VAL A 224 25.32 7.97 -2.72
CA VAL A 224 26.05 8.48 -1.54
C VAL A 224 27.43 9.06 -1.89
N LYS A 225 28.01 8.64 -3.02
CA LYS A 225 29.28 9.17 -3.54
C LYS A 225 29.18 10.63 -4.00
N ASP A 226 27.97 11.09 -4.27
CA ASP A 226 27.68 12.45 -4.75
C ASP A 226 27.46 13.43 -3.58
N CYS A 227 27.66 12.98 -2.34
CA CYS A 227 27.54 13.82 -1.15
C CYS A 227 28.50 15.02 -1.24
N PRO A 228 28.00 16.27 -1.24
CA PRO A 228 28.84 17.44 -1.39
C PRO A 228 29.87 17.59 -0.26
N PRO A 229 31.11 18.03 -0.57
CA PRO A 229 32.09 18.35 0.47
C PRO A 229 31.53 19.36 1.47
N GLY A 230 31.52 19.01 2.76
CA GLY A 230 31.02 19.86 3.85
C GLY A 230 29.53 19.70 4.18
N ALA A 231 28.77 18.92 3.41
CA ALA A 231 27.44 18.47 3.81
C ALA A 231 27.54 17.44 4.93
N LEU A 232 26.59 17.50 5.87
CA LEU A 232 26.45 16.52 6.95
C LEU A 232 25.60 15.36 6.45
N GLY A 233 26.26 14.25 6.14
CA GLY A 233 25.57 13.02 5.76
C GLY A 233 24.79 12.41 6.92
N PHE A 234 23.60 11.88 6.65
CA PHE A 234 22.84 11.05 7.58
C PHE A 234 22.17 9.84 6.92
N ASP A 235 22.01 8.74 7.66
CA ASP A 235 21.34 7.49 7.24
C ASP A 235 21.91 6.83 5.96
N PHE A 236 23.24 6.65 5.95
CA PHE A 236 23.94 5.78 5.01
C PHE A 236 25.35 5.44 5.52
N ASP A 237 25.98 4.43 4.92
CA ASP A 237 27.33 4.01 5.30
C ASP A 237 28.37 5.14 5.10
N GLY A 238 29.07 5.49 6.16
CA GLY A 238 30.07 6.57 6.15
C GLY A 238 29.50 7.98 6.33
N ALA A 239 28.19 8.11 6.56
CA ALA A 239 27.57 9.36 6.98
C ALA A 239 28.10 9.84 8.35
N ALA A 240 27.96 11.14 8.63
CA ALA A 240 28.31 11.71 9.94
C ALA A 240 27.36 11.20 11.05
N PHE A 241 26.10 10.94 10.68
CA PHE A 241 25.09 10.37 11.55
C PHE A 241 24.54 9.10 10.89
N THR A 242 24.82 7.96 11.49
CA THR A 242 24.51 6.64 10.91
C THR A 242 24.15 5.69 12.04
N HIS A 243 23.74 4.45 11.75
CA HIS A 243 23.41 3.49 12.81
C HIS A 243 24.63 3.21 13.70
N VAL A 244 24.42 3.15 15.02
CA VAL A 244 25.50 2.89 15.99
C VAL A 244 25.02 1.86 17.02
N GLY A 245 25.69 0.71 17.07
CA GLY A 245 25.22 -0.42 17.89
C GLY A 245 23.80 -0.84 17.50
N ASP A 246 22.88 -0.86 18.46
CA ASP A 246 21.46 -1.18 18.20
C ASP A 246 20.62 0.07 17.87
N ARG A 247 21.24 1.25 17.72
CA ARG A 247 20.50 2.52 17.51
C ARG A 247 20.41 2.88 16.03
N VAL A 248 19.20 3.20 15.57
CA VAL A 248 18.96 3.77 14.23
C VAL A 248 19.45 5.21 14.12
N SER A 249 19.53 5.77 12.91
CA SER A 249 20.08 7.12 12.68
C SER A 249 19.33 8.19 13.48
N PHE A 250 18.01 8.07 13.60
CA PHE A 250 17.19 8.95 14.43
C PHE A 250 17.61 8.93 15.90
N GLU A 251 17.81 7.75 16.48
CA GLU A 251 18.24 7.60 17.89
C GLU A 251 19.67 8.07 18.11
N VAL A 252 20.54 7.93 17.09
CA VAL A 252 21.89 8.48 17.12
C VAL A 252 21.86 10.01 17.11
N LEU A 253 21.00 10.64 16.32
CA LEU A 253 20.79 12.09 16.36
C LEU A 253 20.29 12.56 17.73
N LEU A 254 19.34 11.82 18.35
CA LEU A 254 18.87 12.17 19.70
C LEU A 254 20.00 12.15 20.73
N ALA A 255 20.81 11.09 20.73
CA ALA A 255 21.96 10.97 21.64
C ALA A 255 23.06 12.01 21.33
N SER A 256 23.32 12.28 20.06
CA SER A 256 24.33 13.25 19.65
C SER A 256 23.99 14.68 20.06
N PHE A 257 22.71 15.06 20.12
CA PHE A 257 22.30 16.44 20.44
C PHE A 257 21.63 16.57 21.81
N ASP A 258 21.81 15.58 22.69
CA ASP A 258 21.28 15.57 24.07
C ASP A 258 19.73 15.75 24.13
N LEU A 259 19.03 15.15 23.17
CA LEU A 259 17.56 15.22 23.04
C LEU A 259 16.85 14.01 23.65
N GLU A 260 17.61 13.05 24.20
CA GLU A 260 17.05 11.80 24.75
C GLU A 260 16.14 12.04 25.96
N ALA A 261 16.22 13.18 26.66
CA ALA A 261 15.32 13.46 27.79
C ALA A 261 13.87 13.79 27.36
N ASP A 262 13.65 14.11 26.07
CA ASP A 262 12.32 14.42 25.55
C ASP A 262 11.50 13.13 25.32
N ARG A 263 10.42 12.97 26.08
CA ARG A 263 9.52 11.81 26.01
C ARG A 263 8.90 11.62 24.63
N GLY A 264 8.46 12.69 23.98
CA GLY A 264 7.84 12.62 22.66
C GLY A 264 8.84 12.11 21.62
N LEU A 265 10.08 12.60 21.69
CA LEU A 265 11.17 12.15 20.82
C LEU A 265 11.59 10.71 21.12
N GLN A 266 11.68 10.28 22.38
CA GLN A 266 11.95 8.88 22.72
C GLN A 266 10.91 7.93 22.14
N ARG A 267 9.62 8.27 22.24
CA ARG A 267 8.52 7.45 21.70
C ARG A 267 8.51 7.41 20.18
N LEU A 268 8.81 8.53 19.52
CA LEU A 268 9.06 8.55 18.07
C LEU A 268 10.27 7.68 17.71
N GLY A 269 11.37 7.76 18.46
CA GLY A 269 12.56 6.93 18.25
C GLY A 269 12.25 5.44 18.30
N ALA A 270 11.48 5.00 19.30
CA ALA A 270 11.03 3.61 19.39
C ALA A 270 10.15 3.19 18.19
N MET A 271 9.26 4.06 17.71
CA MET A 271 8.44 3.79 16.53
C MET A 271 9.30 3.67 15.27
N VAL A 272 10.24 4.61 15.06
CA VAL A 272 11.15 4.60 13.91
C VAL A 272 12.04 3.37 13.95
N HIS A 273 12.60 3.02 15.11
CA HIS A 273 13.42 1.83 15.31
C HIS A 273 12.67 0.55 14.90
N VAL A 274 11.44 0.37 15.36
CA VAL A 274 10.61 -0.80 15.00
C VAL A 274 10.39 -0.87 13.48
N LEU A 275 10.13 0.27 12.84
CA LEU A 275 9.85 0.33 11.41
C LEU A 275 11.10 0.19 10.53
N ASP A 276 12.27 0.59 11.03
CA ASP A 276 13.52 0.54 10.28
C ASP A 276 14.22 -0.82 10.42
N ILE A 277 14.25 -1.39 11.63
CA ILE A 277 14.93 -2.66 11.92
C ILE A 277 13.97 -3.86 11.87
N GLY A 278 12.66 -3.64 12.02
CA GLY A 278 11.64 -4.69 11.95
C GLY A 278 11.46 -5.53 13.23
N ASN A 279 12.02 -5.08 14.36
CA ASN A 279 11.94 -5.78 15.64
C ASN A 279 11.18 -4.95 16.68
N GLY A 280 10.26 -5.59 17.41
CA GLY A 280 9.50 -4.96 18.50
C GLY A 280 8.05 -4.65 18.11
N TYR A 281 7.37 -3.88 18.96
CA TYR A 281 5.97 -3.49 18.76
C TYR A 281 5.71 -2.09 19.31
N VAL A 282 5.20 -1.22 18.45
CA VAL A 282 4.66 0.10 18.81
C VAL A 282 3.27 0.20 18.16
N PRO A 283 2.18 0.44 18.92
CA PRO A 283 0.81 0.44 18.38
C PRO A 283 0.61 1.38 17.18
N GLU A 284 1.29 2.53 17.19
CA GLU A 284 1.16 3.56 16.16
C GLU A 284 1.99 3.26 14.91
N ALA A 285 2.91 2.30 14.95
CA ALA A 285 3.88 2.04 13.89
C ALA A 285 3.23 1.66 12.56
N SER A 286 2.33 0.67 12.57
CA SER A 286 1.66 0.21 11.34
C SER A 286 0.80 1.30 10.69
N GLY A 287 0.16 2.14 11.51
CA GLY A 287 -0.61 3.28 11.03
C GLY A 287 0.28 4.35 10.39
N PHE A 288 1.40 4.69 11.04
CA PHE A 288 2.37 5.63 10.49
C PHE A 288 3.00 5.11 9.20
N GLU A 289 3.36 3.83 9.14
CA GLU A 289 3.91 3.18 7.97
C GLU A 289 2.94 3.21 6.78
N ALA A 290 1.66 2.86 7.01
CA ALA A 290 0.63 2.94 5.97
C ALA A 290 0.47 4.36 5.41
N MET A 291 0.49 5.37 6.29
CA MET A 291 0.44 6.77 5.89
C MET A 291 1.68 7.20 5.10
N LEU A 292 2.88 6.77 5.52
CA LEU A 292 4.12 7.05 4.80
C LEU A 292 4.11 6.44 3.40
N ALA A 293 3.76 5.15 3.29
CA ALA A 293 3.68 4.44 2.01
C ALA A 293 2.67 5.12 1.05
N GLY A 294 1.47 5.47 1.54
CA GLY A 294 0.48 6.17 0.74
C GLY A 294 0.90 7.59 0.33
N THR A 295 1.60 8.30 1.21
CA THR A 295 2.09 9.66 0.92
C THR A 295 3.21 9.63 -0.12
N ARG A 296 4.13 8.65 -0.04
CA ARG A 296 5.21 8.45 -1.01
C ARG A 296 4.69 8.27 -2.44
N GLN A 297 3.59 7.54 -2.62
CA GLN A 297 2.99 7.33 -3.94
C GLN A 297 2.41 8.62 -4.55
N ASN A 298 2.04 9.58 -3.71
CA ASN A 298 1.40 10.84 -4.11
C ASN A 298 2.32 12.07 -3.98
N ALA A 299 3.57 11.87 -3.58
CA ALA A 299 4.55 12.95 -3.43
C ALA A 299 5.21 13.26 -4.78
N ARG A 300 5.46 14.55 -5.03
CA ARG A 300 6.14 14.99 -6.26
C ARG A 300 7.64 14.70 -6.23
N ASP A 301 8.24 14.93 -5.08
CA ASP A 301 9.66 14.76 -4.77
C ASP A 301 9.83 14.57 -3.24
N ASP A 302 11.07 14.41 -2.78
CA ASP A 302 11.37 14.15 -1.37
C ASP A 302 11.13 15.38 -0.46
N ASP A 303 11.19 16.61 -1.00
CA ASP A 303 10.83 17.81 -0.23
C ASP A 303 9.31 17.85 0.03
N ASP A 304 8.50 17.59 -0.99
CA ASP A 304 7.04 17.47 -0.88
C ASP A 304 6.63 16.31 0.05
N LEU A 305 7.36 15.18 0.01
CA LEU A 305 7.17 14.07 0.94
C LEU A 305 7.47 14.48 2.38
N LEU A 306 8.62 15.11 2.62
CA LEU A 306 9.03 15.58 3.93
C LEU A 306 8.03 16.58 4.51
N ASP A 307 7.56 17.54 3.71
CA ASP A 307 6.58 18.53 4.16
C ASP A 307 5.24 17.87 4.57
N LYS A 308 4.76 16.90 3.78
CA LYS A 308 3.52 16.17 4.09
C LYS A 308 3.66 15.30 5.34
N ILE A 309 4.75 14.54 5.45
CA ILE A 309 4.98 13.63 6.59
C ILE A 309 5.33 14.41 7.88
N SER A 310 5.94 15.59 7.76
CA SER A 310 6.22 16.45 8.91
C SER A 310 4.96 16.81 9.71
N VAL A 311 3.82 16.99 9.05
CA VAL A 311 2.54 17.25 9.73
C VAL A 311 2.12 16.07 10.61
N VAL A 312 2.36 14.85 10.14
CA VAL A 312 2.03 13.61 10.84
C VAL A 312 2.98 13.39 12.01
N LEU A 313 4.29 13.59 11.79
CA LEU A 313 5.31 13.50 12.83
C LEU A 313 5.11 14.55 13.92
N ASP A 314 4.69 15.77 13.57
CA ASP A 314 4.30 16.80 14.53
C ASP A 314 3.11 16.34 15.39
N ALA A 315 2.08 15.74 14.79
CA ALA A 315 0.92 15.25 15.53
C ALA A 315 1.29 14.08 16.46
N LEU A 316 2.11 13.13 15.98
CA LEU A 316 2.59 12.01 16.80
C LEU A 316 3.52 12.48 17.92
N TYR A 317 4.40 13.46 17.68
CA TYR A 317 5.23 14.07 18.71
C TYR A 317 4.38 14.69 19.82
N GLN A 318 3.33 15.43 19.46
CA GLN A 318 2.40 16.00 20.46
C GLN A 318 1.65 14.89 21.21
N HIS A 319 1.15 13.88 20.50
CA HIS A 319 0.46 12.75 21.10
C HIS A 319 1.34 12.03 22.13
N PHE A 320 2.61 11.76 21.80
CA PHE A 320 3.54 11.08 22.70
C PHE A 320 4.08 11.93 23.84
N SER A 321 4.12 13.25 23.65
CA SER A 321 4.53 14.22 24.67
C SER A 321 3.52 14.34 25.82
N VAL A 322 2.23 14.05 25.58
CA VAL A 322 1.21 14.07 26.63
C VAL A 322 1.34 12.85 27.53
N VAL A 323 1.47 13.07 28.83
CA VAL A 323 1.34 12.02 29.84
C VAL A 323 -0.15 11.72 30.01
N GLN A 324 -0.64 10.64 29.39
CA GLN A 324 -1.97 10.14 29.69
C GLN A 324 -1.99 9.70 31.17
N PRO A 325 -2.92 10.22 32.01
CA PRO A 325 -3.08 9.72 33.36
C PRO A 325 -3.46 8.24 33.30
N SER A 326 -2.77 7.42 34.09
CA SER A 326 -3.03 5.98 34.19
C SER A 326 -4.52 5.75 34.47
N THR A 327 -5.25 5.18 33.52
CA THR A 327 -6.55 4.57 33.81
C THR A 327 -6.28 3.33 34.64
N THR A 328 -6.37 3.50 35.96
CA THR A 328 -6.60 2.42 36.94
C THR A 328 -7.93 1.74 36.67
#